data_AF-A0A417PG93-F1
#
_entry.id   AF-A0A417PG93-F1
#
_cell.length_a   1.000
_cell.length_b   1.000
_cell.length_c   1.000
_cell.angle_alpha   90.00
_cell.angle_beta   90.00
_cell.angle_gamma   90.00
#
_symmetry.space_group_name_H-M   'P 1'
#
loop_
_entity.id
_entity.type
_entity.pdbx_description
1 polymer ?
#
loop_
_entity_poly.entity_id
_entity_poly.type
_entity_poly.pdbx_seq_one_letter_code
_entity_poly.pdbx_strand_id
1 'polypeptide(L)'
;MKNRVITISREFGSGGRTIGKKVAEKLGIPCYDAEIILEMSKETGFAPNYVKEAGEYVPDSFLSAAFSNRIMGPTNEDILWAHQYKVITELAEKSPCIIVGRCADYILQNKADCLKVFIHADMAFRSKRIVEVYGEREQSPEERLKDKDKRRAAYHRFYTNMKWGYAQNYHLTLDSGKLGIDKCVDIISGLY
;
A
#
# COMPACT_ATOMS: atom_id res chain seq x y z
N MET A 1 -21.30 2.78 -15.52
CA MET A 1 -20.55 3.83 -14.79
C MET A 1 -19.26 3.21 -14.30
N LYS A 2 -18.12 3.91 -14.33
CA LYS A 2 -16.88 3.40 -13.72
C LYS A 2 -17.03 3.44 -12.20
N ASN A 3 -16.64 2.38 -11.50
CA ASN A 3 -16.60 2.39 -10.04
C ASN A 3 -15.56 3.41 -9.56
N ARG A 4 -15.92 4.19 -8.53
CA ARG A 4 -14.98 5.10 -7.89
C ARG A 4 -14.16 4.34 -6.85
N VAL A 5 -12.83 4.45 -6.95
CA VAL A 5 -11.89 3.76 -6.08
C VAL A 5 -11.01 4.77 -5.36
N ILE A 6 -10.77 4.55 -4.07
CA ILE A 6 -9.78 5.33 -3.31
C ILE A 6 -8.56 4.45 -3.07
N THR A 7 -7.38 4.91 -3.50
CA THR A 7 -6.11 4.24 -3.18
C THR A 7 -5.37 5.00 -2.09
N ILE A 8 -4.85 4.29 -1.11
CA ILE A 8 -4.14 4.88 0.04
C ILE A 8 -2.73 4.32 0.12
N SER A 9 -1.76 5.10 -0.35
CA SER A 9 -0.34 4.92 -0.04
C SER A 9 0.02 5.64 1.26
N ARG A 10 1.02 5.15 2.00
CA ARG A 10 1.26 5.58 3.38
C ARG A 10 2.62 5.23 3.94
N GLU A 11 3.19 6.17 4.69
CA GLU A 11 4.29 5.90 5.61
C GLU A 11 3.89 4.89 6.69
N PHE A 12 4.82 4.06 7.14
CA PHE A 12 4.60 3.20 8.29
C PHE A 12 4.41 4.08 9.53
N GLY A 13 3.44 3.73 10.38
CA GLY A 13 3.12 4.54 11.56
C GLY A 13 2.31 5.81 11.32
N SER A 14 1.98 6.20 10.07
CA SER A 14 1.12 7.38 9.82
C SER A 14 -0.38 7.14 10.10
N GLY A 15 -0.78 5.89 10.36
CA GLY A 15 -2.19 5.56 10.54
C GLY A 15 -2.99 5.49 9.24
N GLY A 16 -2.35 5.56 8.06
CA GLY A 16 -3.05 5.44 6.76
C GLY A 16 -3.94 4.20 6.63
N ARG A 17 -3.54 3.06 7.22
CA ARG A 17 -4.40 1.85 7.28
C ARG A 17 -5.69 2.10 8.08
N THR A 18 -5.57 2.74 9.25
CA THR A 18 -6.71 3.09 10.10
C THR A 18 -7.64 4.07 9.38
N ILE A 19 -7.06 5.09 8.73
CA ILE A 19 -7.80 6.07 7.94
C ILE A 19 -8.60 5.36 6.83
N GLY A 20 -7.97 4.47 6.06
CA GLY A 20 -8.66 3.72 5.00
C GLY A 20 -9.86 2.92 5.50
N LYS A 21 -9.71 2.21 6.63
CA LYS A 21 -10.82 1.47 7.25
C LYS A 21 -11.96 2.39 7.70
N LYS A 22 -11.65 3.51 8.35
CA LYS A 22 -12.65 4.48 8.81
C LYS A 22 -13.36 5.20 7.64
N VAL A 23 -12.66 5.51 6.56
CA VAL A 23 -13.29 6.07 5.34
C VAL A 23 -14.24 5.05 4.74
N ALA A 24 -13.84 3.77 4.66
CA ALA A 24 -14.69 2.71 4.14
C ALA A 24 -15.97 2.53 4.97
N GLU A 25 -15.84 2.51 6.29
CA GLU A 25 -16.98 2.48 7.22
C GLU A 25 -17.91 3.68 6.99
N LYS A 26 -17.35 4.89 6.90
CA LYS A 26 -18.12 6.13 6.71
C LYS A 26 -18.87 6.18 5.37
N LEU A 27 -18.27 5.63 4.31
CA LEU A 27 -18.84 5.61 2.96
C LEU A 27 -19.70 4.38 2.66
N GLY A 28 -19.69 3.36 3.53
CA GLY A 28 -20.39 2.10 3.31
C GLY A 28 -19.82 1.26 2.15
N ILE A 29 -18.50 1.34 1.90
CA ILE A 29 -17.82 0.60 0.83
C ILE A 29 -16.69 -0.28 1.41
N PRO A 30 -16.31 -1.40 0.77
CA PRO A 30 -15.25 -2.26 1.27
C PRO A 30 -13.87 -1.59 1.27
N CYS A 31 -13.04 -1.94 2.26
CA CYS A 31 -11.61 -1.61 2.31
C CYS A 31 -10.79 -2.89 2.19
N TYR A 32 -9.93 -2.95 1.18
CA TYR A 32 -9.05 -4.08 0.93
C TYR A 32 -7.61 -3.78 1.33
N ASP A 33 -7.06 -4.64 2.19
CA ASP A 33 -5.66 -4.63 2.58
C ASP A 33 -5.18 -6.08 2.81
N ALA A 34 -5.59 -6.69 3.93
CA ALA A 34 -5.20 -8.05 4.26
C ALA A 34 -5.89 -9.08 3.34
N GLU A 35 -7.08 -8.75 2.85
CA GLU A 35 -7.91 -9.56 1.97
C GLU A 35 -7.21 -9.81 0.63
N ILE A 36 -6.49 -8.82 0.08
CA ILE A 36 -5.70 -8.98 -1.15
C ILE A 36 -4.59 -10.02 -0.94
N ILE A 37 -3.92 -9.98 0.22
CA ILE A 37 -2.85 -10.93 0.55
C ILE A 37 -3.40 -12.36 0.63
N LEU A 38 -4.57 -12.52 1.25
CA LEU A 38 -5.22 -13.83 1.35
C LEU A 38 -5.66 -14.35 0.00
N GLU A 39 -6.21 -13.49 -0.86
CA GLU A 39 -6.64 -13.89 -2.20
C GLU A 39 -5.44 -14.28 -3.07
N MET A 40 -4.39 -13.46 -3.07
CA MET A 40 -3.13 -13.79 -3.75
C MET A 40 -2.52 -15.11 -3.25
N SER A 41 -2.55 -15.36 -1.93
CA SER A 41 -2.06 -16.61 -1.34
C SER A 41 -2.84 -17.82 -1.83
N LYS A 42 -4.18 -17.71 -1.94
CA LYS A 42 -5.02 -18.78 -2.48
C LYS A 42 -4.75 -19.04 -3.96
N GLU A 43 -4.60 -18.00 -4.78
CA GLU A 43 -4.38 -18.17 -6.22
C GLU A 43 -2.98 -18.70 -6.55
N THR A 44 -1.96 -18.28 -5.80
CA THR A 44 -0.56 -18.62 -6.09
C THR A 44 -0.05 -19.84 -5.33
N GLY A 45 -0.73 -20.25 -4.26
CA GLY A 45 -0.27 -21.28 -3.33
C GLY A 45 0.86 -20.83 -2.39
N PHE A 46 1.34 -19.59 -2.49
CA PHE A 46 2.36 -19.07 -1.59
C PHE A 46 1.81 -18.81 -0.19
N ALA A 47 2.65 -18.97 0.84
CA ALA A 47 2.29 -18.67 2.21
C ALA A 47 1.90 -17.19 2.37
N PRO A 48 0.85 -16.85 3.16
CA PRO A 48 0.41 -15.45 3.32
C PRO A 48 1.51 -14.49 3.80
N ASN A 49 2.41 -14.97 4.67
CA ASN A 49 3.54 -14.18 5.14
C ASN A 49 4.52 -13.85 4.02
N TYR A 50 4.79 -14.82 3.13
CA TYR A 50 5.64 -14.60 1.96
C TYR A 50 5.02 -13.60 1.00
N VAL A 51 3.73 -13.72 0.67
CA VAL A 51 3.00 -12.75 -0.17
C VAL A 51 3.01 -11.35 0.45
N LYS A 52 2.83 -11.27 1.77
CA LYS A 52 2.86 -10.01 2.50
C LYS A 52 4.23 -9.34 2.39
N GLU A 53 5.30 -10.08 2.59
CA GLU A 53 6.66 -9.54 2.47
C GLU A 53 6.98 -9.19 1.01
N ALA A 54 6.76 -10.10 0.07
CA ALA A 54 7.08 -9.86 -1.34
C ALA A 54 6.35 -8.66 -1.97
N GLY A 55 5.17 -8.26 -1.50
CA GLY A 55 4.49 -7.04 -1.98
C GLY A 55 4.71 -5.78 -1.12
N GLU A 56 5.61 -5.82 -0.13
CA GLU A 56 6.17 -4.64 0.54
C GLU A 56 7.71 -4.55 0.38
N TYR A 57 8.36 -5.59 -0.14
CA TYR A 57 9.81 -5.77 -0.17
C TYR A 57 10.25 -6.14 -1.58
N VAL A 58 11.41 -5.63 -1.98
CA VAL A 58 12.18 -6.20 -3.08
C VAL A 58 13.19 -7.14 -2.42
N PRO A 59 13.22 -8.45 -2.71
CA PRO A 59 14.30 -9.30 -2.22
C PRO A 59 15.64 -8.78 -2.73
N ASP A 60 16.71 -8.84 -1.93
CA ASP A 60 18.09 -8.60 -2.44
C ASP A 60 18.41 -9.52 -3.63
N SER A 61 17.75 -10.69 -3.68
CA SER A 61 17.78 -11.63 -4.79
C SER A 61 17.28 -11.04 -6.12
N PHE A 62 16.46 -9.99 -6.13
CA PHE A 62 15.93 -9.39 -7.36
C PHE A 62 16.99 -8.56 -8.10
N LEU A 63 17.86 -7.85 -7.38
CA LEU A 63 19.03 -7.18 -7.97
C LEU A 63 19.96 -8.22 -8.59
N SER A 64 20.13 -9.39 -7.98
CA SER A 64 20.87 -10.50 -8.61
C SER A 64 20.10 -11.17 -9.75
N ALA A 65 18.78 -11.34 -9.67
CA ALA A 65 17.93 -11.98 -10.68
C ALA A 65 17.79 -11.14 -11.96
N ALA A 66 17.86 -9.81 -11.85
CA ALA A 66 17.98 -8.91 -12.99
C ALA A 66 19.29 -9.15 -13.79
N PHE A 67 20.33 -9.66 -13.13
CA PHE A 67 21.61 -10.04 -13.74
C PHE A 67 21.73 -11.54 -14.06
N SER A 68 20.98 -12.41 -13.36
CA SER A 68 21.00 -13.86 -13.56
C SER A 68 19.72 -14.34 -14.24
N ASN A 69 19.76 -14.38 -15.58
CA ASN A 69 18.91 -15.17 -16.47
C ASN A 69 17.39 -15.19 -16.18
N ARG A 70 16.67 -14.23 -16.79
CA ARG A 70 15.26 -14.40 -17.22
C ARG A 70 15.04 -15.54 -18.25
N ILE A 71 16.08 -16.33 -18.54
CA ILE A 71 16.11 -17.44 -19.49
C ILE A 71 15.33 -18.65 -18.95
N MET A 72 15.12 -18.77 -17.63
CA MET A 72 14.45 -19.92 -16.99
C MET A 72 12.95 -19.70 -16.69
N GLY A 73 12.33 -18.65 -17.23
CA GLY A 73 10.92 -18.32 -16.99
C GLY A 73 10.70 -17.22 -15.94
N PRO A 74 9.43 -16.91 -15.60
CA PRO A 74 9.10 -15.84 -14.67
C PRO A 74 9.55 -16.17 -13.24
N THR A 75 10.04 -15.16 -12.51
CA THR A 75 10.39 -15.33 -11.10
C THR A 75 9.14 -15.35 -10.21
N ASN A 76 9.27 -15.73 -8.94
CA ASN A 76 8.17 -15.65 -7.98
C ASN A 76 7.63 -14.22 -7.86
N GLU A 77 8.51 -13.22 -7.95
CA GLU A 77 8.15 -11.80 -7.90
C GLU A 77 7.39 -11.36 -9.16
N ASP A 78 7.75 -11.87 -10.34
CA ASP A 78 7.00 -11.63 -11.58
C ASP A 78 5.59 -12.25 -11.48
N ILE A 79 5.48 -13.48 -10.96
CA ILE A 79 4.20 -14.16 -10.73
C ILE A 79 3.34 -13.37 -9.73
N LEU A 80 3.90 -13.02 -8.57
CA LEU A 80 3.19 -12.26 -7.54
C LEU A 80 2.75 -10.88 -8.05
N TRP A 81 3.58 -10.20 -8.84
CA TRP A 81 3.21 -8.93 -9.46
C TRP A 81 2.03 -9.09 -10.43
N ALA A 82 2.07 -10.10 -11.31
CA ALA A 82 0.99 -10.37 -12.25
C ALA A 82 -0.34 -10.67 -11.52
N HIS A 83 -0.32 -11.50 -10.48
CA HIS A 83 -1.49 -11.79 -9.67
C HIS A 83 -1.98 -10.57 -8.87
N GLN A 84 -1.08 -9.76 -8.30
CA GLN A 84 -1.45 -8.52 -7.62
C GLN A 84 -2.17 -7.56 -8.58
N TYR A 85 -1.64 -7.42 -9.80
CA TYR A 85 -2.22 -6.59 -10.84
C TYR A 85 -3.63 -7.05 -11.22
N LYS A 86 -3.81 -8.36 -11.38
CA LYS A 86 -5.10 -9.01 -11.65
C LYS A 86 -6.10 -8.75 -10.51
N VAL A 87 -5.78 -9.17 -9.29
CA VAL A 87 -6.67 -9.07 -8.12
C VAL A 87 -7.10 -7.62 -7.86
N ILE A 88 -6.16 -6.67 -7.88
CA ILE A 88 -6.50 -5.25 -7.66
C ILE A 88 -7.41 -4.71 -8.75
N THR A 89 -7.18 -5.10 -10.01
CA THR A 89 -8.05 -4.69 -11.13
C THR A 89 -9.46 -5.27 -10.94
N GLU A 90 -9.59 -6.55 -10.65
CA GLU A 90 -10.89 -7.23 -10.48
C GLU A 90 -11.70 -6.65 -9.31
N LEU A 91 -11.04 -6.35 -8.19
CA LEU A 91 -11.69 -5.70 -7.04
C LEU A 91 -12.24 -4.32 -7.39
N ALA A 92 -11.50 -3.53 -8.17
CA ALA A 92 -11.93 -2.21 -8.64
C ALA A 92 -13.08 -2.29 -9.65
N GLU A 93 -13.10 -3.32 -10.52
CA GLU A 93 -14.16 -3.54 -11.50
C GLU A 93 -15.45 -4.06 -10.87
N LYS A 94 -15.35 -4.84 -9.78
CA LYS A 94 -16.50 -5.44 -9.10
C LYS A 94 -17.38 -4.42 -8.37
N SER A 95 -16.78 -3.50 -7.62
CA SER A 95 -17.52 -2.52 -6.82
C SER A 95 -16.66 -1.31 -6.44
N PRO A 96 -17.27 -0.17 -6.10
CA PRO A 96 -16.54 0.90 -5.42
C PRO A 96 -15.85 0.38 -4.16
N CYS A 97 -14.62 0.83 -3.90
CA CYS A 97 -13.81 0.31 -2.80
C CYS A 97 -12.64 1.22 -2.44
N ILE A 98 -12.01 0.89 -1.31
CA ILE A 98 -10.76 1.48 -0.85
C ILE A 98 -9.66 0.41 -0.90
N ILE A 99 -8.49 0.73 -1.42
CA ILE A 99 -7.35 -0.19 -1.47
C ILE A 99 -6.13 0.46 -0.81
N VAL A 100 -5.50 -0.23 0.14
CA VAL A 100 -4.36 0.29 0.91
C VAL A 100 -3.03 -0.30 0.44
N GLY A 101 -2.18 0.51 -0.16
CA GLY A 101 -0.82 0.16 -0.59
C GLY A 101 -0.76 -0.67 -1.88
N ARG A 102 0.24 -1.57 -1.96
CA ARG A 102 0.41 -2.55 -3.06
C ARG A 102 0.45 -1.95 -4.47
N CYS A 103 1.00 -0.73 -4.60
CA CYS A 103 1.05 0.02 -5.86
C CYS A 103 -0.32 0.21 -6.52
N ALA A 104 -1.43 0.15 -5.77
CA ALA A 104 -2.77 0.27 -6.32
C ALA A 104 -2.99 1.62 -7.04
N ASP A 105 -2.33 2.68 -6.55
CA ASP A 105 -2.32 4.01 -7.15
C ASP A 105 -1.74 4.02 -8.57
N TYR A 106 -0.74 3.17 -8.84
CA TYR A 106 -0.18 2.97 -10.17
C TYR A 106 -1.01 2.00 -11.01
N ILE A 107 -1.39 0.85 -10.44
CA ILE A 107 -2.13 -0.22 -11.14
C ILE A 107 -3.46 0.32 -11.70
N LEU A 108 -4.16 1.15 -10.93
CA LEU A 108 -5.50 1.63 -11.27
C LEU A 108 -5.53 2.97 -12.03
N GLN A 109 -4.37 3.61 -12.26
CA GLN A 109 -4.31 5.00 -12.76
C GLN A 109 -5.05 5.26 -14.07
N ASN A 110 -5.13 4.25 -14.94
CA ASN A 110 -5.80 4.33 -16.24
C ASN A 110 -6.96 3.33 -16.36
N LYS A 111 -7.36 2.69 -15.25
CA LYS A 111 -8.35 1.59 -15.23
C LYS A 111 -9.63 1.96 -14.50
N ALA A 112 -9.53 2.73 -13.42
CA ALA A 112 -10.67 3.13 -12.60
C ALA A 112 -10.75 4.65 -12.46
N ASP A 113 -11.93 5.16 -12.09
CA ASP A 113 -12.03 6.51 -11.55
C ASP A 113 -11.42 6.50 -10.15
N CYS A 114 -10.21 7.03 -10.00
CA CYS A 114 -9.35 6.76 -8.84
C CYS A 114 -8.91 8.04 -8.12
N LEU A 115 -9.27 8.17 -6.85
CA LEU A 115 -8.69 9.15 -5.93
C LEU A 115 -7.43 8.56 -5.30
N LYS A 116 -6.26 9.10 -5.66
CA LYS A 116 -4.96 8.66 -5.14
C LYS A 116 -4.56 9.49 -3.93
N VAL A 117 -4.47 8.85 -2.76
CA VAL A 117 -4.17 9.49 -1.48
C VAL A 117 -2.84 9.00 -0.93
N PHE A 118 -2.03 9.91 -0.41
CA PHE A 118 -0.83 9.60 0.37
C PHE A 118 -0.95 10.12 1.80
N ILE A 119 -0.72 9.25 2.79
CA ILE A 119 -0.75 9.63 4.22
C ILE A 119 0.66 9.57 4.81
N HIS A 120 1.12 10.71 5.32
CA HIS A 120 2.40 10.87 6.00
C HIS A 120 2.21 11.47 7.41
N ALA A 121 3.29 11.48 8.19
CA ALA A 121 3.39 12.22 9.44
C ALA A 121 4.85 12.38 9.87
N ASP A 122 5.13 13.29 10.80
CA ASP A 122 6.46 13.43 11.37
C ASP A 122 6.92 12.18 12.14
N MET A 123 8.24 11.99 12.26
CA MET A 123 8.82 10.81 12.88
C MET A 123 8.35 10.61 14.33
N ALA A 124 8.22 11.70 15.11
CA ALA A 124 7.85 11.62 16.51
C ALA A 124 6.42 11.09 16.69
N PHE A 125 5.47 11.60 15.89
CA PHE A 125 4.10 11.11 15.85
C PHE A 125 4.06 9.62 15.49
N ARG A 126 4.79 9.23 14.43
CA ARG A 126 4.80 7.85 13.94
C ARG A 126 5.43 6.90 14.94
N SER A 127 6.55 7.28 15.57
CA SER A 127 7.25 6.48 16.59
C SER A 127 6.34 6.20 17.79
N LYS A 128 5.72 7.24 18.34
CA LYS A 128 4.77 7.10 19.44
C LYS A 128 3.62 6.17 19.06
N ARG A 129 3.01 6.39 17.90
CA ARG A 129 1.87 5.59 17.44
C ARG A 129 2.21 4.11 17.24
N ILE A 130 3.39 3.77 16.69
CA ILE A 130 3.73 2.35 16.49
C ILE A 130 4.02 1.62 17.79
N VAL A 131 4.50 2.31 18.83
CA VAL A 131 4.64 1.75 20.18
C VAL A 131 3.26 1.51 20.79
N GLU A 132 2.37 2.49 20.72
CA GLU A 132 0.99 2.36 21.24
C GLU A 132 0.20 1.24 20.54
N VAL A 133 0.33 1.10 19.23
CA VAL A 133 -0.48 0.18 18.43
C VAL A 133 0.13 -1.23 18.34
N TYR A 134 1.45 -1.35 18.29
CA TYR A 134 2.15 -2.62 18.03
C TYR A 134 3.07 -3.07 19.16
N GLY A 135 3.18 -2.30 20.23
CA GLY A 135 4.08 -2.55 21.34
C GLY A 135 5.54 -2.20 21.06
N GLU A 136 6.29 -2.14 22.16
CA GLU A 136 7.74 -2.05 22.15
C GLU A 136 8.37 -3.33 21.59
N ARG A 137 9.57 -3.17 21.04
CA ARG A 137 10.40 -4.25 20.48
C ARG A 137 11.86 -3.94 20.77
N GLU A 138 12.72 -4.93 20.59
CA GLU A 138 14.18 -4.74 20.69
C GLU A 138 14.69 -3.68 19.71
N GLN A 139 14.16 -3.68 18.48
CA GLN A 139 14.44 -2.64 17.49
C GLN A 139 13.72 -1.33 17.85
N SER A 140 14.45 -0.21 17.78
CA SER A 140 13.88 1.10 18.08
C SER A 140 12.71 1.45 17.15
N PRO A 141 11.72 2.24 17.61
CA PRO A 141 10.62 2.71 16.78
C PRO A 141 11.10 3.38 15.49
N GLU A 142 12.10 4.26 15.57
CA GLU A 142 12.65 5.01 14.45
C GLU A 142 13.27 4.10 13.39
N GLU A 143 14.01 3.07 13.80
CA GLU A 143 14.59 2.08 12.89
C GLU A 143 13.50 1.25 12.20
N ARG A 144 12.47 0.83 12.94
CA ARG A 144 11.30 0.11 12.38
C ARG A 144 10.59 0.94 11.31
N LEU A 145 10.44 2.25 11.55
CA LEU A 145 9.83 3.18 10.60
C LEU A 145 10.68 3.32 9.34
N LYS A 146 11.97 3.64 9.51
CA LYS A 146 12.91 3.82 8.38
C LYS A 146 13.03 2.57 7.52
N ASP A 147 13.15 1.40 8.14
CA ASP A 147 13.28 0.13 7.43
C ASP A 147 12.03 -0.17 6.58
N LYS A 148 10.84 -0.07 7.16
CA LYS A 148 9.59 -0.31 6.43
C LYS A 148 9.34 0.71 5.32
N ASP A 149 9.62 1.99 5.55
CA ASP A 149 9.45 3.02 4.53
C ASP A 149 10.44 2.87 3.39
N LYS A 150 11.71 2.55 3.70
CA LYS A 150 12.74 2.24 2.69
C LYS A 150 12.29 1.08 1.80
N ARG A 151 11.77 0.00 2.40
CA ARG A 151 11.27 -1.19 1.68
C ARG A 151 10.09 -0.85 0.76
N ARG A 152 9.09 -0.13 1.28
CA ARG A 152 7.93 0.34 0.49
C ARG A 152 8.35 1.24 -0.66
N ALA A 153 9.27 2.18 -0.41
CA ALA A 153 9.78 3.07 -1.44
C ALA A 153 10.53 2.31 -2.53
N ALA A 154 11.37 1.34 -2.17
CA ALA A 154 12.09 0.49 -3.12
C ALA A 154 11.13 -0.35 -3.96
N TYR A 155 10.18 -1.05 -3.34
CA TYR A 155 9.17 -1.85 -4.02
C TYR A 155 8.35 -1.00 -5.01
N HIS A 156 7.85 0.14 -4.55
CA HIS A 156 7.09 1.05 -5.39
C HIS A 156 7.94 1.55 -6.57
N ARG A 157 9.15 2.03 -6.30
CA ARG A 157 10.04 2.52 -7.36
C ARG A 157 10.37 1.45 -8.38
N PHE A 158 10.57 0.21 -7.93
CA PHE A 158 10.89 -0.91 -8.79
C PHE A 158 9.78 -1.18 -9.82
N TYR A 159 8.52 -1.27 -9.39
CA TYR A 159 7.40 -1.61 -10.29
C TYR A 159 6.80 -0.43 -11.05
N THR A 160 7.01 0.80 -10.59
CA THR A 160 6.33 2.00 -11.14
C THR A 160 7.29 3.01 -11.77
N ASN A 161 8.59 2.91 -11.47
CA ASN A 161 9.60 3.94 -11.72
C ASN A 161 9.29 5.32 -11.10
N MET A 162 8.29 5.42 -10.21
CA MET A 162 7.86 6.65 -9.55
C MET A 162 8.51 6.80 -8.18
N LYS A 163 8.81 8.04 -7.77
CA LYS A 163 9.28 8.36 -6.43
C LYS A 163 8.13 8.26 -5.42
N TRP A 164 8.17 7.26 -4.55
CA TRP A 164 7.16 7.06 -3.50
C TRP A 164 7.11 8.28 -2.56
N GLY A 165 5.90 8.71 -2.20
CA GLY A 165 5.66 9.89 -1.38
C GLY A 165 5.89 11.25 -2.07
N TYR A 166 6.24 11.28 -3.35
CA TYR A 166 6.30 12.54 -4.11
C TYR A 166 4.88 13.05 -4.40
N ALA A 167 4.56 14.27 -3.94
CA ALA A 167 3.20 14.77 -3.89
C ALA A 167 2.47 14.73 -5.24
N GLN A 168 3.16 15.05 -6.34
CA GLN A 168 2.61 15.07 -7.70
C GLN A 168 2.19 13.69 -8.22
N ASN A 169 2.58 12.60 -7.57
CA ASN A 169 2.12 11.26 -7.92
C ASN A 169 0.73 10.94 -7.36
N TYR A 170 0.22 11.79 -6.47
CA TYR A 170 -1.05 11.62 -5.76
C TYR A 170 -1.95 12.84 -5.99
N HIS A 171 -3.25 12.64 -5.86
CA HIS A 171 -4.23 13.74 -5.94
C HIS A 171 -4.36 14.46 -4.59
N LEU A 172 -4.09 13.75 -3.49
CA LEU A 172 -4.19 14.28 -2.14
C LEU A 172 -3.07 13.72 -1.26
N THR A 173 -2.34 14.61 -0.57
CA THR A 173 -1.34 14.22 0.43
C THR A 173 -1.67 14.85 1.78
N LEU A 174 -1.83 14.04 2.83
CA LEU A 174 -2.25 14.52 4.15
C LEU A 174 -1.22 14.17 5.23
N ASP A 175 -0.92 15.17 6.06
CA ASP A 175 -0.19 14.99 7.31
C ASP A 175 -1.16 14.62 8.44
N SER A 176 -1.22 13.32 8.73
CA SER A 176 -2.05 12.77 9.80
C SER A 176 -1.59 13.14 11.21
N GLY A 177 -0.32 13.51 11.40
CA GLY A 177 0.21 13.97 12.68
C GLY A 177 -0.23 15.39 13.01
N LYS A 178 -0.43 16.23 11.99
CA LYS A 178 -0.95 17.61 12.15
C LYS A 178 -2.47 17.69 12.12
N LEU A 179 -3.12 16.95 11.23
CA LEU A 179 -4.57 17.01 11.04
C LEU A 179 -5.33 16.10 12.02
N GLY A 180 -4.69 15.03 12.48
CA GLY A 180 -5.36 13.95 13.21
C GLY A 180 -6.09 12.98 12.27
N ILE A 181 -6.28 11.75 12.75
CA ILE A 181 -6.85 10.64 11.98
C ILE A 181 -8.27 10.97 11.48
N ASP A 182 -9.13 11.48 12.36
CA ASP A 182 -10.55 11.69 12.03
C ASP A 182 -10.74 12.84 11.02
N LYS A 183 -9.92 13.89 11.10
CA LYS A 183 -9.94 14.96 10.11
C LYS A 183 -9.50 14.46 8.74
N CYS A 184 -8.49 13.60 8.66
CA CYS A 184 -8.11 12.96 7.41
C CYS A 184 -9.25 12.12 6.83
N VAL A 185 -9.98 11.38 7.67
CA VAL A 185 -11.15 10.59 7.25
C VAL A 185 -12.22 11.51 6.66
N ASP A 186 -12.54 12.62 7.31
CA ASP A 186 -13.53 13.59 6.84
C ASP A 186 -13.14 14.21 5.49
N ILE A 187 -11.89 14.64 5.34
CA ILE A 187 -11.38 15.24 4.09
C ILE A 187 -11.48 14.23 2.95
N ILE A 188 -11.00 12.99 3.15
CA ILE A 188 -11.01 11.97 2.10
C ILE A 188 -12.45 11.62 1.73
N SER A 189 -13.34 11.45 2.72
CA SER A 189 -14.74 11.10 2.47
C SER A 189 -15.50 12.22 1.76
N GLY A 190 -15.17 13.49 2.03
CA GLY A 190 -15.77 14.63 1.34
C GLY A 190 -15.30 14.82 -0.12
N LEU A 191 -14.26 14.10 -0.53
CA LEU A 191 -13.74 14.06 -1.90
C LEU A 191 -14.17 12.79 -2.65
N TYR A 192 -14.99 11.94 -2.05
CA TYR A 192 -15.60 10.78 -2.70
C TYR A 192 -16.94 11.16 -3.32
#